data_AF-A0A6L7XJW9-F1
#
_entry.id   AF-A0A6L7XJW9-F1
#
_cell.length_a   1.000
_cell.length_b   1.000
_cell.length_c   1.000
_cell.angle_alpha   90.00
_cell.angle_beta   90.00
_cell.angle_gamma   90.00
#
_symmetry.space_group_name_H-M   'P 1'
#
loop_
_entity.id
_entity.type
_entity.pdbx_description
1 polymer ?
#
loop_
_entity_poly.entity_id
_entity_poly.type
_entity_poly.pdbx_seq_one_letter_code
_entity_poly.pdbx_strand_id
1 'polypeptide(L)' 'MTRDFRIGCGAGFSADRLDPAVELALHGALDVLVFECVGERTLAFGHRDRQA' A
#
# COMPACT_ATOMS: atom_id res chain seq x y z
N MET A 1 1.66 -17.67 25.73
CA MET A 1 2.31 -17.81 24.41
C MET A 1 1.82 -16.66 23.55
N THR A 2 2.73 -15.86 23.00
CA THR A 2 2.38 -14.76 22.09
C THR A 2 2.10 -15.35 20.72
N ARG A 3 0.91 -15.09 20.18
CA ARG A 3 0.57 -15.50 18.81
C ARG A 3 1.28 -14.56 17.83
N ASP A 4 1.80 -15.10 16.73
CA ASP A 4 2.37 -14.30 15.65
C ASP A 4 1.30 -13.35 15.09
N PHE A 5 1.67 -12.10 14.85
CA PHE A 5 0.80 -11.09 14.24
C PHE A 5 1.31 -10.78 12.84
N ARG A 6 0.47 -10.98 11.82
CA ARG A 6 0.83 -10.92 10.40
C ARG A 6 0.31 -9.64 9.76
N ILE A 7 1.24 -8.88 9.19
CA ILE A 7 0.97 -7.59 8.55
C ILE A 7 1.36 -7.71 7.08
N GLY A 8 0.42 -7.43 6.17
CA GLY A 8 0.71 -7.25 4.75
C GLY A 8 0.64 -5.79 4.33
N CYS A 9 1.23 -5.46 3.20
CA CYS A 9 1.15 -4.12 2.62
C CYS A 9 0.72 -4.15 1.14
N GLY A 10 0.06 -3.08 0.71
CA GLY A 10 -0.39 -2.86 -0.66
C GLY A 10 -0.28 -1.39 -1.06
N ALA A 11 -0.43 -1.11 -2.36
CA ALA A 11 -0.45 0.26 -2.89
C ALA A 11 -1.89 0.79 -2.93
N GLY A 12 -2.19 1.84 -2.17
CA GLY A 12 -3.51 2.49 -2.15
C GLY A 12 -3.67 3.60 -3.20
N PHE A 13 -2.55 4.15 -3.68
CA PHE A 13 -2.52 5.18 -4.71
C PHE A 13 -1.43 4.91 -5.74
N SER A 14 -1.71 4.02 -6.69
CA SER A 14 -0.98 3.93 -7.95
C SER A 14 -1.80 3.09 -8.91
N ALA A 15 -1.97 3.60 -10.12
CA ALA A 15 -2.88 3.11 -11.15
C ALA A 15 -2.61 1.70 -11.71
N ASP A 16 -1.99 0.74 -11.01
CA ASP A 16 -1.73 -0.58 -11.65
C ASP A 16 -1.44 -1.80 -10.76
N ARG A 17 -1.48 -1.72 -9.41
CA ARG A 17 -0.98 -2.86 -8.58
C ARG A 17 -1.85 -3.19 -7.38
N LEU A 18 -3.16 -3.29 -7.61
CA LEU A 18 -4.09 -3.81 -6.62
C LEU A 18 -4.00 -5.33 -6.51
N ASP A 19 -3.72 -6.04 -7.62
CA ASP A 19 -3.69 -7.51 -7.67
C ASP A 19 -2.79 -8.15 -6.59
N PRO A 20 -1.57 -7.67 -6.30
CA PRO A 20 -0.77 -8.22 -5.20
C PRO A 20 -1.40 -8.03 -3.82
N ALA A 21 -2.09 -6.90 -3.58
CA ALA A 21 -2.79 -6.67 -2.32
C ALA A 21 -4.03 -7.57 -2.20
N VAL A 22 -4.70 -7.85 -3.32
CA VAL A 22 -5.81 -8.81 -3.39
C VAL A 22 -5.33 -10.23 -3.07
N GLU A 23 -4.21 -10.66 -3.66
CA GLU A 23 -3.61 -11.96 -3.36
C GLU A 23 -3.23 -12.11 -1.88
N LEU A 24 -2.70 -11.05 -1.27
CA LEU A 24 -2.42 -11.03 0.17
C LEU A 24 -3.69 -11.10 1.02
N ALA A 25 -4.76 -10.43 0.63
CA ALA A 25 -6.04 -10.48 1.33
C ALA A 25 -6.70 -11.86 1.25
N LEU A 26 -6.59 -12.54 0.10
CA LEU A 26 -7.19 -13.85 -0.13
C LEU A 26 -6.37 -15.00 0.49
N HIS A 27 -5.03 -14.92 0.39
CA HIS A 27 -4.16 -16.08 0.64
C HIS A 27 -3.13 -15.85 1.75
N GLY A 28 -2.93 -14.61 2.21
CA GLY A 28 -1.83 -14.25 3.13
C GLY A 28 -2.07 -14.57 4.60
N ALA A 29 -3.30 -14.93 5.00
CA ALA A 29 -3.68 -15.15 6.40
C ALA A 29 -3.17 -14.03 7.33
N LEU A 30 -3.43 -12.79 6.91
CA LEU A 30 -3.00 -11.56 7.58
C LEU A 30 -4.01 -11.17 8.67
N ASP A 31 -3.51 -10.59 9.75
CA ASP A 31 -4.37 -9.92 10.73
C ASP A 31 -4.73 -8.51 10.26
N VAL A 32 -3.83 -7.87 9.50
CA VAL A 32 -4.00 -6.53 8.93
C VAL A 32 -3.35 -6.39 7.54
N LEU A 33 -3.98 -5.60 6.67
CA LEU A 33 -3.45 -5.17 5.37
C LEU A 33 -3.38 -3.64 5.34
N VAL A 34 -2.18 -3.10 5.16
CA VAL A 34 -1.91 -1.65 5.16
C VAL A 34 -1.72 -1.16 3.73
N PHE A 35 -2.36 -0.05 3.38
CA PHE A 35 -2.16 0.61 2.09
C PHE A 35 -1.29 1.86 2.23
N GLU A 36 -0.35 2.07 1.31
CA GLU A 36 0.29 3.38 1.22
C GLU A 36 -0.71 4.44 0.72
N CYS A 37 -0.68 5.63 1.35
CA CYS A 37 -1.56 6.73 0.99
C CYS A 37 -0.91 7.72 0.01
N VAL A 38 0.43 7.76 -0.07
CA VAL A 38 1.17 8.71 -0.91
C VAL A 38 2.48 8.09 -1.37
N GLY A 39 2.56 7.75 -2.66
CA GLY A 39 3.80 7.30 -3.28
C GLY A 39 4.73 8.47 -3.65
N GLU A 40 6.01 8.18 -3.83
CA GLU A 40 7.05 9.14 -4.24
C GLU A 40 6.63 9.98 -5.46
N ARG A 41 5.99 9.35 -6.45
CA ARG A 41 5.49 10.01 -7.67
C ARG A 41 4.41 11.06 -7.36
N THR A 42 3.51 10.75 -6.42
CA THR A 42 2.46 11.68 -5.98
C THR A 42 3.07 12.90 -5.32
N LEU A 43 4.07 12.70 -4.46
CA LEU A 43 4.82 13.81 -3.85
C LEU A 43 5.55 14.63 -4.91
N ALA A 44 6.24 13.98 -5.86
CA ALA A 44 6.96 14.66 -6.93
C ALA A 44 6.03 15.56 -7.77
N PHE A 45 4.84 15.07 -8.13
CA PHE A 45 3.84 15.89 -8.83
C PHE A 45 3.33 17.03 -7.96
N GLY A 46 3.00 16.78 -6.69
CA GLY A 46 2.58 17.85 -5.78
C GLY A 46 3.67 18.93 -5.60
N HIS A 47 4.94 18.54 -5.55
CA HIS A 47 6.07 19.46 -5.49
C HIS A 47 6.22 20.29 -6.77
N ARG A 48 6.14 19.65 -7.95
CA ARG A 48 6.18 20.32 -9.25
C ARG A 48 5.05 21.35 -9.37
N ASP A 49 3.82 20.94 -9.07
CA ASP A 49 2.64 21.79 -9.24
C ASP A 49 2.63 22.98 -8.26
N ARG A 50 3.31 22.86 -7.10
CA ARG A 50 3.54 23.97 -6.16
C ARG A 50 4.59 24.98 -6.63
N GLN A 51 5.47 24.60 -7.55
CA GLN A 51 6.55 25.46 -8.07
C GLN A 51 6.19 26.18 -9.37
N ALA A 52 5.04 25.86 -9.98
CA ALA A 52 4.48 26.52 -11.16
C ALA A 52 3.66 27.77 -10.77
#